data_AF-A0A2W2KNE8-F1
#
_entry.id   AF-A0A2W2KNE8-F1
#
_cell.length_a   1.000
_cell.length_b   1.000
_cell.length_c   1.000
_cell.angle_alpha   90.00
_cell.angle_beta   90.00
_cell.angle_gamma   90.00
#
_symmetry.space_group_name_H-M   'P 1'
#
loop_
_entity.id
_entity.type
_entity.pdbx_description
1 polymer ?
#
loop_
_entity_poly.entity_id
_entity_poly.type
_entity_poly.pdbx_seq_one_letter_code
_entity_poly.pdbx_strand_id
1 'polypeptide(L)' 'MNTTQVDAYLRRIGAEHPASPSTAALRELHLRHLRTVPFENLSIHLGEEIV' A
#
# COMPACT_ATOMS: atom_id res chain seq x y z
N MET A 1 9.56 7.06 -2.86
CA MET A 1 8.74 6.42 -3.92
C MET A 1 8.76 7.33 -5.13
N ASN A 2 9.18 6.83 -6.29
CA ASN A 2 9.03 7.55 -7.56
C ASN A 2 7.62 7.32 -8.13
N THR A 3 7.25 8.06 -9.18
CA THR A 3 5.91 7.97 -9.80
C THR A 3 5.55 6.55 -10.22
N THR A 4 6.50 5.82 -10.83
CA THR A 4 6.29 4.43 -11.26
C THR A 4 5.94 3.50 -10.09
N GLN A 5 6.60 3.69 -8.93
CA GLN A 5 6.31 2.93 -7.71
C GLN A 5 4.95 3.31 -7.11
N VAL A 6 4.56 4.58 -7.17
CA VAL A 6 3.23 5.04 -6.74
C VAL A 6 2.14 4.40 -7.59
N ASP A 7 2.26 4.44 -8.91
CA ASP A 7 1.26 3.85 -9.82
C ASP A 7 1.13 2.34 -9.62
N ALA A 8 2.25 1.64 -9.43
CA ALA A 8 2.26 0.21 -9.15
C ALA A 8 1.55 -0.12 -7.83
N TYR A 9 1.80 0.68 -6.79
CA TYR A 9 1.16 0.50 -5.49
C TYR A 9 -0.34 0.79 -5.53
N LEU A 10 -0.75 1.90 -6.16
CA LEU A 10 -2.16 2.24 -6.34
C LEU A 10 -2.89 1.13 -7.10
N ARG A 11 -2.33 0.62 -8.20
CA ARG A 11 -2.88 -0.56 -8.91
C ARG A 11 -2.96 -1.79 -8.02
N ARG A 12 -1.94 -2.09 -7.22
CA ARG A 12 -1.91 -3.25 -6.30
C ARG A 12 -3.06 -3.21 -5.30
N ILE A 13 -3.30 -2.05 -4.66
CA ILE A 13 -4.40 -1.90 -3.71
C ILE A 13 -5.74 -1.58 -4.40
N GLY A 14 -5.76 -1.58 -5.74
CA GLY A 14 -6.92 -1.25 -6.55
C GLY A 14 -7.39 0.19 -6.41
N ALA A 15 -6.56 1.15 -5.98
CA ALA A 15 -6.86 2.57 -5.82
C ALA A 15 -6.62 3.40 -7.09
N GLU A 16 -7.39 4.48 -7.23
CA GLU A 16 -7.13 5.53 -8.23
C GLU A 16 -6.23 6.63 -7.64
N HIS A 17 -5.65 7.44 -8.53
CA HIS A 17 -4.86 8.58 -8.12
C HIS A 17 -5.76 9.67 -7.53
N PRO A 18 -5.56 10.11 -6.27
CA PRO A 18 -6.40 11.14 -5.68
C PRO A 18 -6.14 12.49 -6.34
N ALA A 19 -7.21 13.24 -6.62
CA ALA A 19 -7.12 14.58 -7.20
C ALA A 19 -6.52 15.62 -6.25
N SER A 20 -6.60 15.38 -4.93
CA SER A 20 -6.00 16.22 -3.89
C SER A 20 -5.79 15.44 -2.59
N PRO A 21 -4.88 15.89 -1.71
CA PRO A 21 -4.62 15.27 -0.42
C PRO A 21 -5.72 15.63 0.60
N SER A 22 -6.90 15.02 0.45
CA SER A 22 -8.04 15.21 1.34
C SER A 22 -8.17 14.08 2.38
N THR A 23 -8.91 14.33 3.46
CA THR A 23 -9.23 13.30 4.47
C THR A 23 -10.04 12.14 3.88
N ALA A 24 -10.93 12.41 2.91
CA ALA A 24 -11.67 11.38 2.20
C ALA A 24 -10.74 10.48 1.35
N ALA A 25 -9.80 11.09 0.63
CA ALA A 25 -8.79 10.35 -0.13
C ALA A 25 -7.92 9.47 0.79
N LEU A 26 -7.48 10.01 1.93
CA LEU A 26 -6.70 9.25 2.91
C LEU A 26 -7.49 8.04 3.45
N ARG A 27 -8.76 8.24 3.81
CA ARG A 27 -9.62 7.16 4.31
C ARG A 27 -9.75 6.03 3.29
N GLU A 28 -9.97 6.37 2.02
CA GLU A 28 -10.11 5.37 0.96
C GLU A 28 -8.83 4.57 0.73
N LEU A 29 -7.69 5.26 0.62
CA LEU A 29 -6.38 4.61 0.47
C LEU A 29 -6.09 3.66 1.64
N HIS A 30 -6.40 4.09 2.87
CA HIS A 30 -6.21 3.28 4.07
C HIS A 30 -7.09 2.01 4.05
N LEU A 31 -8.38 2.14 3.72
CA LEU A 31 -9.29 1.00 3.65
C LEU A 31 -8.89 -0.01 2.57
N ARG A 32 -8.47 0.47 1.39
CA ARG A 32 -7.99 -0.40 0.30
C ARG A 32 -6.70 -1.13 0.68
N HIS A 33 -5.78 -0.46 1.37
CA HIS A 33 -4.56 -1.09 1.89
C HIS A 33 -4.88 -2.24 2.85
N LEU A 34 -5.68 -1.97 3.89
CA LEU A 34 -6.01 -2.97 4.92
C LEU A 34 -6.69 -4.23 4.35
N ARG A 35 -7.47 -4.08 3.28
CA ARG A 35 -8.16 -5.19 2.62
C ARG A 35 -7.28 -6.01 1.67
N THR A 36 -6.15 -5.44 1.24
CA THR A 36 -5.34 -6.01 0.15
C THR A 36 -3.95 -6.44 0.59
N VAL A 37 -3.34 -5.75 1.54
CA VAL A 37 -1.97 -6.01 1.98
C VAL A 37 -2.01 -6.89 3.23
N PRO A 38 -1.46 -8.13 3.17
CA PRO A 38 -1.40 -8.99 4.34
C PRO A 38 -0.44 -8.42 5.39
N PHE A 39 -0.78 -8.60 6.65
CA PHE A 39 0.13 -8.40 7.76
C PHE A 39 0.75 -9.75 8.13
N GLU A 40 2.08 -9.82 8.16
CA GLU A 40 2.83 -11.06 8.39
C GLU A 40 4.19 -10.77 9.03
N ASN A 41 4.82 -11.82 9.57
CA ASN A 41 6.16 -11.79 10.16
C ASN A 41 7.02 -13.01 9.75
N LEU A 42 6.75 -13.62 8.59
CA LEU A 42 7.34 -14.89 8.15
C LEU A 42 8.85 -14.78 7.95
N SER A 43 9.34 -13.74 7.27
CA SER A 43 10.78 -13.55 7.00
C SER A 43 11.61 -13.49 8.29
N ILE A 44 11.09 -12.90 9.36
CA ILE A 44 11.74 -12.90 10.69
C ILE A 44 11.95 -14.33 11.19
N HIS A 45 10.95 -15.18 11.05
CA HIS A 45 11.00 -16.58 11.52
C HIS A 45 11.84 -17.47 10.59
N LEU A 46 11.98 -17.09 9.33
CA LEU A 46 12.85 -17.75 8.35
C LEU A 46 14.31 -17.27 8.42
N GLY A 47 14.60 -16.25 9.23
CA GLY A 47 15.94 -15.64 9.32
C GLY A 47 16.33 -14.84 8.06
N GLU A 48 15.36 -14.43 7.26
CA GLU A 48 15.55 -13.58 6.08
C GLU A 48 15.67 -12.10 6.47
N GLU A 49 16.40 -11.31 5.68
CA GLU A 49 16.47 -9.86 5.87
C GLU A 49 15.14 -9.19 5.54
N ILE A 50 14.80 -8.15 6.30
CA ILE A 50 13.66 -7.27 6.01
C ILE A 50 14.16 -6.10 5.15
N VAL A 51 13.67 -6.01 3.91
CA VAL A 51 14.09 -5.03 2.89
C VAL A 51 13.03 -3.98 2.60
#